data_AF-A0AAT9F3E4-F1
#
_entry.id   AF-A0AAT9F3E4-F1
#
_cell.length_a   1.000
_cell.length_b   1.000
_cell.length_c   1.000
_cell.angle_alpha   90.00
_cell.angle_beta   90.00
_cell.angle_gamma   90.00
#
_symmetry.space_group_name_H-M   'P 1'
#
loop_
_entity.id
_entity.type
_entity.pdbx_description
1 polymer ?
#
loop_
_entity_poly.entity_id
_entity_poly.type
_entity_poly.pdbx_seq_one_letter_code
_entity_poly.pdbx_strand_id
1 'polypeptide(L)'
;MSESTVVIRVDEELKTAFASAAKAADRTASQLLRDFMREFVSRQAQQEEYNQWLKEKVEVSRKALREGKFADDEEVAAYFAERRAKSTQ
;
A
#
# COMPACT_ATOMS: atom_id res chain seq x y z
N MET A 1 -5.07 25.25 -12.23
CA MET A 1 -4.79 24.55 -10.96
C MET A 1 -5.47 25.33 -9.86
N SER A 2 -6.46 24.75 -9.20
CA SER A 2 -7.15 25.40 -8.07
C SER A 2 -6.23 25.35 -6.85
N GLU A 3 -5.73 26.50 -6.41
CA GLU A 3 -5.09 26.60 -5.10
C GLU A 3 -6.17 26.54 -4.01
N SER A 4 -5.87 25.86 -2.91
CA SER A 4 -6.77 25.69 -1.77
C SER A 4 -5.97 25.82 -0.49
N THR A 5 -6.45 26.62 0.45
CA THR A 5 -5.76 26.90 1.72
C THR A 5 -6.34 26.04 2.83
N VAL A 6 -5.47 25.36 3.59
CA VAL A 6 -5.85 24.58 4.77
C VAL A 6 -5.25 25.26 6.00
N VAL A 7 -6.07 25.57 7.00
CA VAL A 7 -5.65 26.11 8.29
C VAL A 7 -5.70 25.00 9.33
N ILE A 8 -4.56 24.69 9.94
CA ILE A 8 -4.40 23.61 10.92
C ILE A 8 -4.03 24.23 12.27
N ARG A 9 -4.68 23.75 13.34
CA ARG A 9 -4.28 24.07 14.71
C ARG A 9 -3.27 23.05 15.20
N VAL A 10 -2.17 23.54 15.76
CA VAL A 10 -1.10 22.74 16.37
C VAL A 10 -0.63 23.45 17.64
N ASP A 11 -0.09 22.70 18.59
CA ASP A 11 0.53 23.27 19.77
C ASP A 11 1.76 24.11 19.38
N GLU A 12 2.03 25.18 20.12
CA GLU A 12 3.11 26.12 19.78
C GLU A 12 4.49 25.42 19.82
N GLU A 13 4.70 24.52 20.77
CA GLU A 13 5.94 23.73 20.87
C GLU A 13 6.17 22.89 19.60
N LEU A 14 5.12 22.21 19.12
CA LEU A 14 5.19 21.40 17.90
C LEU A 14 5.47 22.28 16.67
N LYS A 15 4.84 23.45 16.58
CA LYS A 15 5.08 24.41 15.50
C LYS A 15 6.53 24.87 15.47
N THR A 16 7.10 25.24 16.62
CA THR A 16 8.50 25.66 16.73
C THR A 16 9.45 24.53 16.36
N ALA A 17 9.23 23.33 16.91
CA ALA A 17 10.06 22.16 16.63
C ALA A 17 10.03 21.79 15.13
N PHE A 18 8.84 21.78 14.52
CA PHE A 18 8.68 21.46 13.11
C PHE A 18 9.34 22.51 12.20
N ALA A 19 9.19 23.80 12.51
CA ALA A 19 9.84 24.87 11.75
C ALA A 19 11.38 24.77 11.83
N SER A 20 11.93 24.46 13.01
CA SER A 20 13.36 24.25 13.22
C SER A 20 13.88 23.06 12.41
N ALA A 21 13.18 21.93 12.47
CA ALA A 21 13.53 20.72 11.72
C ALA A 21 13.43 20.94 10.19
N ALA A 22 12.41 21.65 9.73
CA ALA A 22 12.25 22.01 8.32
C ALA A 22 13.42 22.85 7.83
N LYS A 23 13.81 23.87 8.62
CA LYS A 23 14.97 24.72 8.31
C LYS A 23 16.27 23.92 8.28
N ALA A 24 16.48 22.99 9.22
CA ALA A 24 17.66 22.13 9.23
C ALA A 24 17.73 21.21 7.98
N ALA A 25 16.57 20.86 7.42
CA ALA A 25 16.46 20.10 6.18
C ALA A 25 16.49 20.98 4.91
N ASP A 26 16.68 22.30 5.03
CA ASP A 26 16.61 23.29 3.94
C ASP A 26 15.27 23.27 3.17
N ARG A 27 14.18 23.07 3.90
CA ARG A 27 12.82 22.98 3.35
C ARG A 27 11.85 23.86 4.11
N THR A 28 10.76 24.28 3.45
CA THR A 28 9.67 24.99 4.13
C THR A 28 8.70 24.02 4.79
N ALA A 29 8.11 24.42 5.92
CA ALA A 29 7.08 23.65 6.62
C ALA A 29 5.92 23.26 5.69
N SER A 30 5.49 24.17 4.80
CA SER A 30 4.42 23.92 3.83
C SER A 30 4.80 22.88 2.77
N GLN A 31 6.07 22.80 2.36
CA GLN A 31 6.51 21.74 1.45
C GLN A 31 6.45 20.38 2.12
N LEU A 32 6.94 20.26 3.36
CA LEU A 32 6.90 19.01 4.11
C LEU A 32 5.48 18.53 4.39
N LEU A 33 4.57 19.45 4.76
CA LEU A 33 3.16 19.13 4.95
C LEU A 33 2.52 18.62 3.66
N ARG A 34 2.79 19.23 2.51
CA ARG A 34 2.27 18.75 1.23
C ARG A 34 2.78 17.36 0.86
N ASP A 35 4.07 17.09 1.09
CA ASP A 35 4.64 15.77 0.84
C ASP A 35 4.01 14.72 1.74
N PHE A 36 3.88 15.03 3.03
CA PHE A 36 3.23 14.15 4.00
C PHE A 36 1.77 13.86 3.62
N MET A 37 1.01 14.89 3.20
CA MET A 37 -0.37 14.70 2.73
C MET A 37 -0.44 13.78 1.51
N ARG A 38 0.45 13.96 0.52
CA ARG A 38 0.50 13.10 -0.68
C ARG A 38 0.83 11.66 -0.31
N GLU A 39 1.82 11.48 0.55
CA GLU A 39 2.23 10.16 1.02
C GLU A 39 1.12 9.48 1.81
N PHE A 40 0.45 10.20 2.70
CA PHE A 40 -0.67 9.68 3.48
C PHE A 40 -1.81 9.22 2.58
N VAL A 41 -2.23 10.05 1.62
CA VAL A 41 -3.30 9.69 0.66
C VAL A 41 -2.89 8.47 -0.18
N SER A 42 -1.64 8.44 -0.66
CA SER A 42 -1.15 7.31 -1.45
C SER A 42 -1.14 6.01 -0.64
N ARG A 43 -0.70 6.06 0.62
CA ARG A 43 -0.70 4.89 1.50
C ARG A 43 -2.11 4.40 1.79
N GLN A 44 -3.05 5.30 2.04
CA GLN A 44 -4.46 4.93 2.25
C GLN A 44 -5.08 4.31 1.00
N ALA A 45 -4.86 4.92 -0.18
CA ALA A 45 -5.34 4.38 -1.44
C ALA A 45 -4.79 2.97 -1.72
N GLN A 46 -3.50 2.74 -1.48
CA GLN A 46 -2.90 1.41 -1.64
C GLN A 46 -3.46 0.39 -0.67
N GLN A 47 -3.73 0.76 0.59
CA GLN A 47 -4.36 -0.13 1.55
C GLN A 47 -5.78 -0.49 1.14
N GLU A 48 -6.54 0.49 0.65
CA GLU A 48 -7.92 0.29 0.22
C GLU A 48 -8.00 -0.56 -1.06
N GLU A 49 -7.11 -0.30 -2.03
CA GLU A 49 -6.93 -1.12 -3.24
C GLU A 49 -6.53 -2.55 -2.88
N TYR A 50 -5.54 -2.73 -2.00
CA TYR A 50 -5.12 -4.04 -1.53
C TYR A 50 -6.27 -4.80 -0.85
N ASN A 51 -7.04 -4.12 0.00
CA ASN A 51 -8.18 -4.70 0.68
C ASN A 51 -9.29 -5.10 -0.31
N GLN A 52 -9.53 -4.28 -1.34
CA GLN A 52 -10.49 -4.61 -2.39
C GLN A 52 -10.04 -5.83 -3.19
N TRP A 53 -8.79 -5.83 -3.65
CA TRP A 53 -8.19 -6.97 -4.34
C TRP A 53 -8.25 -8.25 -3.50
N LEU A 54 -7.96 -8.16 -2.20
CA LEU A 54 -8.00 -9.30 -1.28
C LEU A 54 -9.42 -9.86 -1.17
N LYS A 55 -10.43 -9.00 -1.04
CA LYS A 55 -11.85 -9.42 -1.02
C LYS A 55 -12.23 -10.16 -2.30
N GLU A 56 -11.88 -9.61 -3.46
CA GLU A 56 -12.17 -10.23 -4.76
C GLU A 56 -11.48 -11.58 -4.92
N LYS A 57 -10.19 -11.67 -4.56
CA LYS A 57 -9.42 -12.92 -4.60
C LYS A 57 -10.00 -13.98 -3.67
N VAL A 58 -10.43 -13.61 -2.47
CA VAL A 58 -11.07 -14.54 -1.53
C VAL A 58 -12.39 -15.05 -2.08
N GLU A 59 -13.22 -14.20 -2.69
CA GLU A 59 -14.49 -14.63 -3.28
C GLU A 59 -14.29 -15.57 -4.47
N VAL A 60 -13.32 -15.28 -5.34
CA VAL A 60 -12.93 -16.19 -6.43
C VAL A 60 -12.47 -17.53 -5.87
N SER A 61 -11.63 -17.53 -4.84
CA SER A 61 -11.11 -18.76 -4.22
C SER A 61 -12.22 -19.58 -3.56
N ARG A 62 -13.15 -18.93 -2.85
CA ARG A 62 -14.33 -19.58 -2.26
C ARG A 62 -15.24 -20.19 -3.31
N LYS A 63 -15.43 -19.50 -4.44
CA LYS A 63 -16.19 -20.04 -5.58
C LYS A 63 -15.50 -21.26 -6.18
N ALA A 64 -14.18 -21.20 -6.40
CA ALA A 64 -13.40 -22.33 -6.89
C ALA A 64 -13.51 -23.56 -5.96
N LEU A 65 -13.40 -23.36 -4.65
CA LEU A 65 -13.59 -24.42 -3.66
C LEU A 65 -14.99 -25.06 -3.74
N ARG A 66 -16.04 -24.25 -3.84
CA ARG A 66 -17.43 -24.76 -4.01
C ARG A 66 -17.61 -25.54 -5.30
N GLU A 67 -16.88 -25.19 -6.35
CA GLU A 67 -16.87 -25.88 -7.65
C GLU A 67 -15.91 -27.09 -7.68
N GLY A 68 -15.27 -27.44 -6.56
CA GLY A 68 -14.32 -28.55 -6.48
C GLY A 68 -12.97 -28.28 -7.17
N LYS A 69 -12.68 -27.01 -7.50
CA LYS A 69 -11.43 -26.58 -8.15
C LYS A 69 -10.36 -26.30 -7.09
N PHE A 70 -9.91 -27.36 -6.43
CA PHE A 70 -8.76 -27.34 -5.53
C PHE A 70 -7.81 -28.49 -5.90
N ALA A 71 -6.56 -28.37 -5.51
CA ALA A 71 -5.56 -29.43 -5.66
C ALA A 71 -5.00 -29.71 -4.26
N ASP A 72 -4.65 -30.95 -4.01
CA ASP A 72 -3.93 -31.31 -2.78
C ASP A 72 -2.45 -30.91 -2.86
N ASP A 73 -1.75 -31.00 -1.73
CA ASP A 73 -0.36 -30.61 -1.63
C ASP A 73 0.56 -31.45 -2.54
N GLU A 74 0.26 -32.75 -2.68
CA GLU A 74 1.05 -33.68 -3.48
C GLU A 74 0.91 -33.39 -4.98
N GLU A 75 -0.31 -33.12 -5.45
CA GLU A 75 -0.62 -32.71 -6.82
C GLU A 75 0.07 -31.40 -7.19
N VAL A 76 0.05 -30.42 -6.27
CA VAL A 76 0.73 -29.13 -6.44
C VAL A 76 2.24 -29.32 -6.51
N ALA A 77 2.81 -30.13 -5.61
CA ALA A 77 4.24 -30.40 -5.56
C ALA A 77 4.74 -31.07 -6.85
N ALA A 78 4.01 -32.06 -7.36
CA ALA A 78 4.31 -32.75 -8.60
C ALA A 78 4.27 -31.80 -9.80
N TYR A 79 3.21 -30.99 -9.92
CA TYR A 79 3.07 -30.01 -11.00
C TYR A 79 4.24 -29.01 -11.04
N PHE A 80 4.63 -28.47 -9.88
CA PHE A 80 5.76 -27.52 -9.82
C PHE A 80 7.13 -28.19 -9.99
N ALA A 81 7.30 -29.45 -9.60
CA ALA A 81 8.51 -30.22 -9.88
C ALA A 81 8.72 -30.41 -11.39
N GLU A 82 7.68 -30.81 -12.12
CA GLU A 82 7.73 -30.93 -13.57
C GLU A 82 8.02 -29.59 -14.26
N ARG A 83 7.38 -28.50 -13.79
CA ARG A 83 7.57 -27.18 -14.38
C ARG A 83 9.01 -26.68 -14.21
N ARG A 84 9.62 -26.93 -13.04
CA ARG A 84 11.03 -26.58 -12.79
C ARG A 84 11.98 -27.39 -13.68
N ALA A 85 11.77 -28.70 -13.78
CA ALA A 85 12.58 -29.56 -14.64
C ALA A 85 12.58 -29.09 -16.11
N LYS A 86 11.42 -28.64 -16.62
CA LYS A 86 11.27 -28.09 -17.98
C LYS A 86 11.92 -26.72 -18.17
N SER A 87 12.11 -25.93 -17.11
CA SER A 87 12.75 -24.60 -17.17
C SER A 87 14.27 -24.63 -16.99
N THR A 88 14.82 -25.76 -16.55
CA THR A 88 16.26 -25.97 -16.33
C THR A 88 16.93 -26.68 -17.53
N GLN A 89 16.19 -26.93 -18.61
CA GLN A 89 16.69 -27.47 -19.88
C GLN A 89 16.87 -26.34 -20.89
#